data_AF-A0AAN6LDU6-F1
#
_entry.id   AF-A0AAN6LDU6-F1
#
_cell.length_a   1.000
_cell.length_b   1.000
_cell.length_c   1.000
_cell.angle_alpha   90.00
_cell.angle_beta   90.00
_cell.angle_gamma   90.00
#
_symmetry.space_group_name_H-M   'P 1'
#
loop_
_entity.id
_entity.type
_entity.pdbx_description
1 polymer ?
#
loop_
_entity_poly.entity_id
_entity_poly.type
_entity_poly.pdbx_seq_one_letter_code
_entity_poly.pdbx_strand_id
1 'polypeptide(L)'
;MPFTHAPSTLIKFWLAVSLPLIAWDSGYALMRPWTMEGGFLHWPLWVPYKLYGEVDHVYGWEAFNANSGFTSAQSFLNVVESLMYIYYYWAWSSAAVSVKVAGAGGETRRVLVGRPAAVALLVGFSAAVMTLSKSVLYWLCEYFSGFENIGHNSFMNLLIIFIIPNGAWLVFPTIMCFKFGGELVDGLAASTPGKLE
;
A
#
# COMPACT_ATOMS: atom_id res chain seq x y z
N MET A 1 21.88 22.81 -0.21
CA MET A 1 21.33 22.44 1.12
C MET A 1 21.26 20.93 1.20
N PRO A 2 21.39 20.29 2.39
CA PRO A 2 21.24 18.84 2.51
C PRO A 2 19.83 18.43 2.08
N PHE A 3 19.71 17.26 1.45
CA PHE A 3 18.43 16.69 1.05
C PHE A 3 17.49 16.55 2.26
N THR A 4 16.22 16.89 2.13
CA THR A 4 15.25 16.78 3.24
C THR A 4 13.97 16.13 2.78
N HIS A 5 13.33 15.38 3.67
CA HIS A 5 12.08 14.69 3.38
C HIS A 5 11.16 14.66 4.60
N ALA A 6 9.85 14.78 4.38
CA ALA A 6 8.84 14.51 5.39
C ALA A 6 7.54 14.03 4.75
N PRO A 7 6.89 12.98 5.31
CA PRO A 7 5.61 12.49 4.82
C PRO A 7 4.55 13.60 4.90
N SER A 8 3.84 13.78 3.80
CA SER A 8 2.67 14.67 3.76
C SER A 8 1.54 14.15 4.66
N THR A 9 0.61 15.01 5.06
CA THR A 9 -0.58 14.61 5.85
C THR A 9 -1.37 13.50 5.17
N LEU A 10 -1.52 13.56 3.84
CA LEU A 10 -2.18 12.53 3.05
C LEU A 10 -1.51 11.16 3.18
N ILE A 11 -0.16 11.13 3.14
CA ILE A 11 0.61 9.89 3.22
C ILE A 11 0.51 9.31 4.63
N LYS A 12 0.62 10.14 5.68
CA LYS A 12 0.43 9.68 7.06
C LYS A 12 -0.96 9.10 7.28
N PHE A 13 -1.99 9.77 6.75
CA PHE A 13 -3.36 9.26 6.79
C PHE A 13 -3.48 7.92 6.07
N TRP A 14 -2.95 7.82 4.85
CA TRP A 14 -2.99 6.58 4.08
C TRP A 14 -2.32 5.44 4.82
N LEU A 15 -1.11 5.63 5.35
CA LEU A 15 -0.40 4.60 6.12
C LEU A 15 -1.15 4.19 7.39
N ALA A 16 -1.79 5.14 8.08
CA ALA A 16 -2.57 4.85 9.28
C ALA A 16 -3.81 3.98 8.99
N VAL A 17 -4.38 4.11 7.79
CA VAL A 17 -5.54 3.31 7.35
C VAL A 17 -5.11 2.00 6.69
N SER A 18 -4.13 2.04 5.79
CA SER A 18 -3.76 0.91 4.96
C SER A 18 -3.02 -0.18 5.73
N LEU A 19 -2.11 0.19 6.66
CA LEU A 19 -1.33 -0.81 7.40
C LEU A 19 -2.20 -1.74 8.26
N PRO A 20 -3.18 -1.24 9.06
CA PRO A 20 -4.09 -2.13 9.78
C PRO A 20 -4.96 -2.99 8.85
N LEU A 21 -5.49 -2.41 7.77
CA LEU A 21 -6.34 -3.14 6.81
C LEU A 21 -5.56 -4.27 6.12
N ILE A 22 -4.33 -3.99 5.70
CA ILE A 22 -3.47 -4.98 5.05
C ILE A 22 -2.99 -6.04 6.03
N ALA A 23 -2.74 -5.69 7.30
CA ALA A 23 -2.45 -6.69 8.33
C ALA A 23 -3.64 -7.64 8.55
N TRP A 24 -4.86 -7.11 8.58
CA TRP A 24 -6.09 -7.90 8.68
C TRP A 24 -6.29 -8.82 7.47
N ASP A 25 -6.11 -8.28 6.26
CA ASP A 25 -6.21 -8.99 4.99
C ASP A 25 -5.15 -10.07 4.80
N SER A 26 -3.90 -9.75 5.09
CA SER A 26 -2.80 -10.72 5.02
C SER A 26 -2.99 -11.83 6.04
N GLY A 27 -3.46 -11.48 7.24
CA GLY A 27 -3.84 -12.45 8.25
C GLY A 27 -4.95 -13.39 7.77
N TYR A 28 -5.97 -12.85 7.08
CA TYR A 28 -7.01 -13.68 6.46
C TYR A 28 -6.39 -14.68 5.50
N ALA A 29 -5.71 -14.19 4.46
CA ALA A 29 -5.32 -15.00 3.31
C ALA A 29 -4.22 -16.03 3.63
N LEU A 30 -3.26 -15.66 4.49
CA LEU A 30 -2.11 -16.53 4.83
C LEU A 30 -2.45 -17.60 5.87
N MET A 31 -3.52 -17.43 6.64
CA MET A 31 -3.97 -18.40 7.64
C MET A 31 -5.19 -19.22 7.19
N ARG A 32 -5.53 -19.20 5.89
CA ARG A 32 -6.57 -20.08 5.33
C ARG A 32 -6.13 -21.55 5.49
N PRO A 33 -7.05 -22.47 5.85
CA PRO A 33 -8.49 -22.28 5.95
C PRO A 33 -9.00 -21.85 7.34
N TRP A 34 -8.13 -21.66 8.34
CA TRP A 34 -8.57 -21.38 9.72
C TRP A 34 -9.35 -20.07 9.85
N THR A 35 -9.07 -19.10 9.00
CA THR A 35 -9.75 -17.79 8.91
C THR A 35 -10.96 -17.78 7.98
N MET A 36 -11.16 -18.80 7.14
CA MET A 36 -12.32 -18.92 6.24
C MET A 36 -13.58 -19.35 6.98
N GLU A 37 -14.76 -19.16 6.38
CA GLU A 37 -16.02 -19.59 7.00
C GLU A 37 -15.96 -21.06 7.43
N GLY A 38 -16.31 -21.33 8.69
CA GLY A 38 -16.20 -22.67 9.31
C GLY A 38 -14.85 -22.96 10.00
N GLY A 39 -13.83 -22.12 9.79
CA GLY A 39 -12.56 -22.18 10.50
C GLY A 39 -12.63 -21.59 11.92
N PHE A 40 -11.78 -22.07 12.81
CA PHE A 40 -11.80 -21.68 14.23
C PHE A 40 -11.33 -20.24 14.50
N LEU A 41 -10.56 -19.64 13.59
CA LEU A 41 -10.15 -18.24 13.67
C LEU A 41 -11.16 -17.29 13.04
N HIS A 42 -12.08 -17.77 12.20
CA HIS A 42 -13.00 -16.93 11.43
C HIS A 42 -13.77 -15.92 12.30
N TRP A 43 -14.29 -16.37 13.43
CA TRP A 43 -14.91 -15.51 14.43
C TRP A 43 -13.88 -15.03 15.47
N PRO A 44 -13.88 -13.75 15.86
CA PRO A 44 -14.78 -12.67 15.44
C PRO A 44 -14.23 -11.81 14.29
N LEU A 45 -12.93 -11.90 14.00
CA LEU A 45 -12.25 -10.88 13.21
C LEU A 45 -12.45 -10.99 11.70
N TRP A 46 -12.65 -12.20 11.17
CA TRP A 46 -12.70 -12.43 9.71
C TRP A 46 -14.10 -12.74 9.19
N VAL A 47 -15.13 -12.54 10.00
CA VAL A 47 -16.54 -12.69 9.61
C VAL A 47 -16.90 -11.93 8.32
N PRO A 48 -16.44 -10.68 8.10
CA PRO A 48 -16.74 -9.97 6.86
C PRO A 48 -16.22 -10.66 5.60
N TYR A 49 -15.17 -11.50 5.71
CA TYR A 49 -14.61 -12.22 4.58
C TYR A 49 -15.51 -13.32 4.03
N LYS A 50 -16.57 -13.71 4.75
CA LYS A 50 -17.61 -14.56 4.18
C LYS A 50 -18.25 -13.86 2.98
N LEU A 51 -18.83 -12.68 3.21
CA LEU A 51 -19.45 -11.87 2.15
C LEU A 51 -18.42 -11.47 1.10
N TYR A 52 -17.20 -11.10 1.52
CA TYR A 52 -16.16 -10.71 0.58
C TYR A 52 -15.77 -11.86 -0.37
N GLY A 53 -15.61 -13.09 0.13
CA GLY A 53 -15.29 -14.26 -0.69
C GLY A 53 -16.45 -14.73 -1.60
N GLU A 54 -17.69 -14.39 -1.26
CA GLU A 54 -18.86 -14.61 -2.12
C GLU A 54 -18.91 -13.61 -3.29
N VAL A 55 -18.45 -12.37 -3.08
CA VAL A 55 -18.35 -11.35 -4.13
C VAL A 55 -17.10 -11.56 -4.98
N ASP A 56 -15.99 -11.90 -4.34
CA ASP A 56 -14.69 -12.02 -4.97
C ASP A 56 -14.12 -13.40 -4.69
N HIS A 57 -14.32 -14.30 -5.65
CA HIS A 57 -14.00 -15.71 -5.47
C HIS A 57 -12.51 -16.00 -5.26
N VAL A 58 -11.62 -15.03 -5.57
CA VAL A 58 -10.19 -15.09 -5.22
C VAL A 58 -9.99 -15.23 -3.70
N TYR A 59 -10.88 -14.66 -2.91
CA TYR A 59 -10.85 -14.76 -1.45
C TYR A 59 -11.60 -15.99 -0.91
N GLY A 60 -12.52 -16.54 -1.69
CA GLY A 60 -13.45 -17.60 -1.28
C GLY A 60 -12.92 -19.03 -1.35
N TRP A 61 -13.84 -19.97 -1.05
CA TRP A 61 -13.59 -21.42 -1.11
C TRP A 61 -13.29 -21.91 -2.52
N GLU A 62 -13.79 -21.25 -3.56
CA GLU A 62 -13.54 -21.62 -4.95
C GLU A 62 -12.06 -21.54 -5.30
N ALA A 63 -11.43 -20.38 -5.11
CA ALA A 63 -9.99 -20.22 -5.35
C ALA A 63 -9.14 -21.11 -4.42
N PHE A 64 -9.56 -21.30 -3.16
CA PHE A 64 -8.86 -22.17 -2.22
C PHE A 64 -8.88 -23.64 -2.67
N ASN A 65 -10.05 -24.17 -3.05
CA ASN A 65 -10.22 -25.55 -3.51
C ASN A 65 -9.55 -25.78 -4.88
N ALA A 66 -9.50 -24.75 -5.72
CA ALA A 66 -8.74 -24.76 -6.97
C ALA A 66 -7.21 -24.71 -6.78
N ASN A 67 -6.71 -24.63 -5.54
CA ASN A 67 -5.30 -24.42 -5.21
C ASN A 67 -4.70 -23.19 -5.92
N SER A 68 -5.48 -22.11 -6.06
CA SER A 68 -5.00 -20.87 -6.64
C SER A 68 -4.02 -20.17 -5.68
N GLY A 69 -2.78 -20.01 -6.13
CA GLY A 69 -1.72 -19.35 -5.35
C GLY A 69 -1.84 -17.82 -5.31
N PHE A 70 -2.72 -17.23 -6.11
CA PHE A 70 -2.73 -15.79 -6.38
C PHE A 70 -2.95 -14.94 -5.11
N THR A 71 -4.02 -15.17 -4.35
CA THR A 71 -4.34 -14.39 -3.14
C THR A 71 -3.23 -14.49 -2.10
N SER A 72 -2.72 -15.71 -1.85
CA SER A 72 -1.69 -15.91 -0.83
C SER A 72 -0.35 -15.29 -1.24
N ALA A 73 -0.01 -15.31 -2.53
CA ALA A 73 1.17 -14.63 -3.05
C ALA A 73 1.04 -13.09 -2.95
N GLN A 74 -0.13 -12.54 -3.30
CA GLN A 74 -0.44 -11.12 -3.10
C GLN A 74 -0.29 -10.72 -1.63
N SER A 75 -0.87 -11.50 -0.71
CA SER A 75 -0.80 -11.25 0.73
C SER A 75 0.60 -11.40 1.31
N PHE A 76 1.43 -12.30 0.79
CA PHE A 76 2.83 -12.36 1.20
C PHE A 76 3.59 -11.08 0.82
N LEU A 77 3.40 -10.58 -0.40
CA LEU A 77 3.99 -9.31 -0.81
C LEU A 77 3.40 -8.12 -0.05
N ASN A 78 2.15 -8.19 0.39
CA ASN A 78 1.55 -7.20 1.28
C ASN A 78 2.27 -7.11 2.64
N VAL A 79 2.75 -8.24 3.18
CA VAL A 79 3.59 -8.25 4.39
C VAL A 79 4.91 -7.53 4.14
N VAL A 80 5.60 -7.84 3.05
CA VAL A 80 6.87 -7.19 2.68
C VAL A 80 6.69 -5.68 2.52
N GLU A 81 5.68 -5.28 1.77
CA GLU A 81 5.31 -3.88 1.57
C GLU A 81 5.00 -3.17 2.90
N SER A 82 4.22 -3.81 3.78
CA SER A 82 3.87 -3.23 5.07
C SER A 82 5.10 -3.00 5.94
N LEU A 83 6.06 -3.94 5.94
CA LEU A 83 7.34 -3.78 6.65
C LEU A 83 8.14 -2.60 6.10
N MET A 84 8.15 -2.40 4.78
CA MET A 84 8.80 -1.25 4.14
C MET A 84 8.16 0.08 4.56
N TYR A 85 6.82 0.15 4.58
CA TYR A 85 6.11 1.34 5.03
C TYR A 85 6.27 1.61 6.53
N ILE A 86 6.28 0.56 7.35
CA ILE A 86 6.57 0.67 8.79
C ILE A 86 7.99 1.23 8.98
N TYR A 87 8.99 0.69 8.27
CA TYR A 87 10.34 1.21 8.30
C TYR A 87 10.39 2.69 7.86
N TYR A 88 9.74 3.03 6.74
CA TYR A 88 9.69 4.41 6.24
C TYR A 88 9.15 5.38 7.30
N TYR A 89 8.01 5.04 7.90
CA TYR A 89 7.38 5.87 8.91
C TYR A 89 8.21 5.94 10.20
N TRP A 90 8.74 4.79 10.65
CA TRP A 90 9.61 4.69 11.82
C TRP A 90 10.88 5.53 11.68
N ALA A 91 11.55 5.45 10.52
CA ALA A 91 12.74 6.23 10.21
C ALA A 91 12.45 7.73 10.34
N TRP A 92 11.33 8.20 9.78
CA TRP A 92 10.91 9.58 9.96
C TRP A 92 10.59 9.92 11.42
N SER A 93 9.76 9.14 12.11
CA SER A 93 9.32 9.48 13.46
C SER A 93 10.46 9.52 14.49
N SER A 94 11.47 8.64 14.31
CA SER A 94 12.60 8.48 15.22
C SER A 94 13.72 9.49 15.00
N ALA A 95 14.00 9.86 13.74
CA ALA A 95 15.17 10.68 13.40
C ALA A 95 14.83 12.08 12.84
N ALA A 96 13.54 12.43 12.66
CA ALA A 96 13.19 13.75 12.14
C ALA A 96 13.48 14.88 13.14
N VAL A 97 14.12 15.93 12.63
CA VAL A 97 14.46 17.17 13.34
C VAL A 97 13.44 18.26 13.03
N SER A 98 13.21 19.18 13.97
CA SER A 98 12.33 20.32 13.77
C SER A 98 13.05 21.45 13.06
N VAL A 99 12.52 21.87 11.90
CA VAL A 99 13.02 23.00 11.11
C VAL A 99 11.95 24.09 11.07
N LYS A 100 12.35 25.35 11.22
CA LYS A 100 11.43 26.50 11.13
C LYS A 100 10.92 26.64 9.69
N VAL A 101 9.62 26.80 9.55
CA VAL A 101 8.99 27.07 8.25
C VAL A 101 9.14 28.57 7.95
N ALA A 102 9.81 28.91 6.85
CA ALA A 102 10.00 30.29 6.44
C ALA A 102 8.63 30.97 6.21
N GLY A 103 8.42 32.14 6.82
CA GLY A 103 7.19 32.93 6.67
C GLY A 103 6.00 32.50 7.53
N ALA A 104 6.10 31.43 8.33
CA ALA A 104 4.97 30.87 9.10
C ALA A 104 5.00 31.21 10.60
N GLY A 105 5.41 32.42 10.97
CA GLY A 105 5.21 32.93 12.34
C GLY A 105 5.77 32.07 13.50
N GLY A 106 6.83 31.29 13.25
CA GLY A 106 7.44 30.40 14.26
C GLY A 106 7.01 28.93 14.19
N GLU A 107 6.17 28.55 13.22
CA GLU A 107 5.78 27.16 13.00
C GLU A 107 7.00 26.28 12.64
N THR A 108 7.06 25.07 13.22
CA THR A 108 8.14 24.11 12.98
C THR A 108 7.62 22.86 12.31
N ARG A 109 8.33 22.38 11.29
CA ARG A 109 8.06 21.12 10.60
C ARG A 109 9.12 20.07 10.94
N ARG A 110 8.69 18.84 11.22
CA ARG A 110 9.60 17.70 11.42
C ARG A 110 10.03 17.10 10.08
N VAL A 111 11.34 17.11 9.80
CA VAL A 111 11.92 16.60 8.56
C VAL A 111 13.11 15.69 8.83
N LEU A 112 13.27 14.66 8.00
CA LEU A 112 14.52 13.94 7.87
C LEU A 112 15.50 14.76 7.03
N VAL A 113 16.79 14.58 7.27
CA VAL A 113 17.86 15.33 6.60
C VAL A 113 18.96 14.38 6.15
N GLY A 114 19.56 14.65 4.98
CA GLY A 114 20.70 13.92 4.44
C GLY A 114 20.36 12.49 3.99
N ARG A 115 21.31 11.58 4.21
CA ARG A 115 21.20 10.16 3.79
C ARG A 115 19.98 9.45 4.38
N PRO A 116 19.64 9.60 5.69
CA PRO A 116 18.41 9.00 6.24
C PRO A 116 17.14 9.43 5.50
N ALA A 117 17.04 10.71 5.09
CA ALA A 117 15.91 11.19 4.29
C ALA A 117 15.84 10.49 2.93
N ALA A 118 16.97 10.40 2.23
CA ALA A 118 17.03 9.74 0.91
C ALA A 118 16.69 8.25 0.99
N VAL A 119 17.20 7.54 2.00
CA VAL A 119 16.92 6.11 2.20
C VAL A 119 15.45 5.88 2.54
N ALA A 120 14.89 6.64 3.49
CA ALA A 120 13.48 6.51 3.84
C ALA A 120 12.60 6.76 2.61
N LEU A 121 12.84 7.85 1.88
CA LEU A 121 12.09 8.18 0.68
C LEU A 121 12.19 7.09 -0.39
N LEU A 122 13.38 6.54 -0.64
CA LEU A 122 13.58 5.45 -1.60
C LEU A 122 12.81 4.19 -1.20
N VAL A 123 12.81 3.81 0.08
CA VAL A 123 12.04 2.67 0.58
C VAL A 123 10.54 2.92 0.43
N GLY A 124 10.06 4.11 0.79
CA GLY A 124 8.65 4.50 0.62
C GLY A 124 8.21 4.49 -0.85
N PHE A 125 9.05 4.97 -1.76
CA PHE A 125 8.81 4.90 -3.21
C PHE A 125 8.75 3.46 -3.71
N SER A 126 9.69 2.62 -3.29
CA SER A 126 9.75 1.21 -3.70
C SER A 126 8.52 0.44 -3.24
N ALA A 127 8.06 0.70 -2.01
CA ALA A 127 6.82 0.15 -1.48
C ALA A 127 5.61 0.61 -2.31
N ALA A 128 5.51 1.90 -2.65
CA ALA A 128 4.41 2.43 -3.47
C ALA A 128 4.36 1.81 -4.87
N VAL A 129 5.52 1.63 -5.51
CA VAL A 129 5.61 0.93 -6.81
C VAL A 129 5.15 -0.52 -6.68
N MET A 130 5.55 -1.21 -5.60
CA MET A 130 5.11 -2.58 -5.32
C MET A 130 3.59 -2.66 -5.13
N THR A 131 2.99 -1.77 -4.33
CA THR A 131 1.54 -1.69 -4.14
C THR A 131 0.85 -1.52 -5.48
N LEU A 132 1.23 -0.49 -6.24
CA LEU A 132 0.59 -0.16 -7.51
C LEU A 132 0.69 -1.31 -8.52
N SER A 133 1.88 -1.91 -8.66
CA SER A 133 2.11 -2.99 -9.62
C SER A 133 1.25 -4.20 -9.32
N LYS A 134 1.16 -4.59 -8.04
CA LYS A 134 0.32 -5.70 -7.58
C LYS A 134 -1.17 -5.42 -7.79
N SER A 135 -1.62 -4.22 -7.46
CA SER A 135 -3.01 -3.83 -7.64
C SER A 135 -3.37 -3.78 -9.12
N VAL A 136 -2.51 -3.26 -9.99
CA VAL A 136 -2.73 -3.33 -11.44
C VAL A 136 -2.77 -4.78 -11.91
N LEU A 137 -1.83 -5.63 -11.46
CA LEU A 137 -1.83 -7.05 -11.80
C LEU A 137 -3.14 -7.72 -11.38
N TYR A 138 -3.69 -7.37 -10.21
CA TYR A 138 -4.96 -7.93 -9.75
C TYR A 138 -6.11 -7.65 -10.71
N TRP A 139 -6.27 -6.40 -11.11
CA TRP A 139 -7.30 -6.01 -12.07
C TRP A 139 -7.08 -6.63 -13.45
N LEU A 140 -5.82 -6.75 -13.88
CA LEU A 140 -5.49 -7.41 -15.15
C LEU A 140 -5.79 -8.90 -15.11
N CYS A 141 -5.56 -9.60 -13.99
CA CYS A 141 -5.93 -10.99 -13.84
C CYS A 141 -7.44 -11.19 -14.05
N GLU A 142 -8.28 -10.34 -13.46
CA GLU A 142 -9.73 -10.39 -13.72
C GLU A 142 -10.07 -10.08 -15.17
N TYR A 143 -9.47 -9.05 -15.77
CA TYR A 143 -9.73 -8.73 -17.17
C TYR A 143 -9.37 -9.89 -18.11
N PHE A 144 -8.21 -10.52 -17.91
CA PHE A 144 -7.71 -11.59 -18.77
C PHE A 144 -8.33 -12.97 -18.49
N SER A 145 -8.92 -13.18 -17.30
CA SER A 145 -9.72 -14.38 -17.01
C SER A 145 -11.18 -14.26 -17.47
N GLY A 146 -11.58 -13.12 -18.05
CA GLY A 146 -12.97 -12.88 -18.43
C GLY A 146 -13.87 -12.59 -17.22
N PHE A 147 -13.31 -11.98 -16.18
CA PHE A 147 -13.95 -11.65 -14.91
C PHE A 147 -14.45 -12.89 -14.16
N GLU A 148 -13.69 -13.99 -14.20
CA GLU A 148 -14.07 -15.27 -13.60
C GLU A 148 -14.46 -15.15 -12.13
N ASN A 149 -13.75 -14.32 -11.33
CA ASN A 149 -13.97 -14.27 -9.89
C ASN A 149 -15.00 -13.23 -9.45
N ILE A 150 -15.37 -12.29 -10.32
CA ILE A 150 -16.20 -11.13 -9.96
C ILE A 150 -17.39 -10.89 -10.91
N GLY A 151 -17.43 -11.55 -12.06
CA GLY A 151 -18.38 -11.30 -13.14
C GLY A 151 -19.81 -11.75 -12.84
N HIS A 152 -20.02 -12.59 -11.82
CA HIS A 152 -21.33 -13.05 -11.36
C HIS A 152 -22.08 -12.00 -10.54
N ASN A 153 -21.42 -10.93 -10.10
CA ASN A 153 -22.02 -9.94 -9.22
C ASN A 153 -22.96 -8.98 -9.93
N SER A 154 -23.96 -8.48 -9.18
CA SER A 154 -24.64 -7.25 -9.60
C SER A 154 -23.66 -6.08 -9.65
N PHE A 155 -23.90 -5.13 -10.55
CA PHE A 155 -23.05 -3.94 -10.67
C PHE A 155 -22.87 -3.18 -9.35
N MET A 156 -23.92 -3.07 -8.53
CA MET A 156 -23.86 -2.36 -7.25
C MET A 156 -22.99 -3.08 -6.21
N ASN A 157 -23.09 -4.41 -6.12
CA ASN A 157 -22.22 -5.19 -5.23
C ASN A 157 -20.76 -5.07 -5.68
N LEU A 158 -20.52 -5.22 -6.98
CA LEU A 158 -19.20 -5.06 -7.56
C LEU A 158 -18.63 -3.66 -7.29
N LEU A 159 -19.44 -2.61 -7.47
CA LEU A 159 -19.01 -1.24 -7.27
C LEU A 159 -18.57 -0.96 -5.83
N ILE A 160 -19.38 -1.37 -4.86
CA ILE A 160 -19.18 -1.02 -3.45
C ILE A 160 -18.13 -1.91 -2.78
N ILE A 161 -18.12 -3.20 -3.11
CA ILE A 161 -17.31 -4.20 -2.41
C ILE A 161 -15.96 -4.42 -3.11
N PHE A 162 -15.92 -4.34 -4.44
CA PHE A 162 -14.69 -4.57 -5.20
C PHE A 162 -14.09 -3.27 -5.75
N ILE A 163 -14.81 -2.51 -6.57
CA ILE A 163 -14.24 -1.40 -7.36
C ILE A 163 -13.76 -0.26 -6.47
N ILE A 164 -14.60 0.25 -5.58
CA ILE A 164 -14.25 1.40 -4.73
C ILE A 164 -13.11 1.04 -3.77
N PRO A 165 -13.16 -0.09 -3.03
CA PRO A 165 -12.06 -0.47 -2.15
C PRO A 165 -10.78 -0.69 -2.94
N ASN A 166 -10.75 -1.59 -3.92
CA ASN A 166 -9.53 -1.89 -4.67
C ASN A 166 -9.02 -0.69 -5.49
N GLY A 167 -9.90 0.19 -5.96
CA GLY A 167 -9.55 1.43 -6.66
C GLY A 167 -8.75 2.39 -5.79
N ALA A 168 -8.98 2.43 -4.47
CA ALA A 168 -8.15 3.23 -3.56
C ALA A 168 -6.69 2.77 -3.57
N TRP A 169 -6.42 1.47 -3.70
CA TRP A 169 -5.09 0.88 -3.85
C TRP A 169 -4.47 1.09 -5.24
N LEU A 170 -5.18 1.69 -6.20
CA LEU A 170 -4.58 2.22 -7.42
C LEU A 170 -4.25 3.71 -7.25
N VAL A 171 -5.19 4.48 -6.71
CA VAL A 171 -5.08 5.95 -6.63
C VAL A 171 -3.99 6.40 -5.66
N PHE A 172 -4.01 5.90 -4.42
CA PHE A 172 -3.06 6.34 -3.38
C PHE A 172 -1.60 6.03 -3.70
N PRO A 173 -1.22 4.78 -4.07
CA PRO A 173 0.16 4.51 -4.42
C PRO A 173 0.59 5.21 -5.71
N THR A 174 -0.31 5.47 -6.67
CA THR A 174 0.01 6.34 -7.82
C THR A 174 0.43 7.74 -7.37
N ILE A 175 -0.34 8.37 -6.47
CA ILE A 175 0.01 9.68 -5.90
C ILE A 175 1.35 9.61 -5.17
N MET A 176 1.60 8.55 -4.41
CA MET A 176 2.87 8.36 -3.69
C MET A 176 4.05 8.19 -4.65
N CYS A 177 3.90 7.40 -5.72
CA CYS A 177 4.91 7.26 -6.77
C CYS A 177 5.27 8.61 -7.39
N PHE A 178 4.29 9.43 -7.75
CA PHE A 178 4.55 10.75 -8.33
C PHE A 178 5.24 11.69 -7.33
N LYS A 179 4.77 11.76 -6.08
CA LYS A 179 5.36 12.64 -5.07
C LYS A 179 6.77 12.21 -4.67
N PHE A 180 6.93 10.95 -4.31
CA PHE A 180 8.23 10.43 -3.89
C PHE A 180 9.22 10.38 -5.04
N GLY A 181 8.79 9.98 -6.24
CA GLY A 181 9.62 9.99 -7.43
C GLY A 181 10.07 11.41 -7.79
N GLY A 182 9.17 12.39 -7.75
CA GLY A 182 9.50 13.80 -7.96
C GLY A 182 10.55 14.30 -6.96
N GLU A 183 10.34 14.06 -5.66
CA GLU A 183 11.30 14.45 -4.62
C GLU A 183 12.68 13.78 -4.80
N LEU A 184 12.72 12.51 -5.22
CA LEU A 184 13.98 11.81 -5.54
C LEU A 184 14.69 12.45 -6.73
N VAL A 185 13.96 12.75 -7.81
CA VAL A 185 14.51 13.40 -9.01
C VAL A 185 15.04 14.78 -8.67
N ASP A 186 14.28 15.60 -7.94
CA ASP A 186 14.71 16.94 -7.51
C ASP A 186 15.98 16.87 -6.66
N GLY A 187 16.07 15.88 -5.76
CA GLY A 187 17.26 15.64 -4.94
C GLY A 187 18.49 15.30 -5.77
N LEU A 188 18.34 14.45 -6.79
CA LEU A 188 19.42 14.07 -7.71
C LEU A 188 19.84 15.24 -8.61
N ALA A 189 18.87 15.98 -9.17
CA ALA A 189 19.14 17.13 -10.02
C ALA A 189 19.88 18.24 -9.26
N ALA A 190 19.48 18.54 -8.02
CA ALA A 190 20.14 19.51 -7.16
C ALA A 190 21.57 19.11 -6.74
N SER A 191 21.92 17.81 -6.87
CA SER A 191 23.25 17.28 -6.54
C SER A 191 24.21 17.26 -7.74
N THR A 192 23.74 17.54 -8.95
CA THR A 192 24.57 17.55 -10.17
C THR A 192 25.31 18.89 -10.26
N PRO A 193 26.65 18.92 -10.28
CA PRO A 193 27.39 20.15 -10.56
C PRO A 193 27.04 20.65 -11.97
N GLY A 194 26.75 21.94 -12.11
CA GLY A 194 26.43 22.52 -13.42
C GLY A 194 27.58 22.31 -14.42
N LYS A 195 27.24 21.71 -15.57
CA LYS A 195 28.08 21.42 -16.75
C LYS A 195 29.33 20.56 -16.49
N LEU A 196 29.28 19.33 -17.01
CA LEU A 196 30.49 18.65 -17.49
C LEU A 196 30.92 19.42 -18.76
N GLU A 197 31.93 20.29 -18.63
CA GLU A 197 32.67 20.82 -19.79
C GLU A 197 33.60 19.75 -20.38
#